data_AF-A0A1V6EB51-F1
#
_entry.id   AF-A0A1V6EB51-F1
#
_cell.length_a   1.000
_cell.length_b   1.000
_cell.length_c   1.000
_cell.angle_alpha   90.00
_cell.angle_beta   90.00
_cell.angle_gamma   90.00
#
_symmetry.space_group_name_H-M   'P 1'
#
loop_
_entity.id
_entity.type
_entity.pdbx_description
1 polymer ?
#
loop_
_entity_poly.entity_id
_entity_poly.type
_entity_poly.pdbx_seq_one_letter_code
_entity_poly.pdbx_strand_id
1 'polypeptide(L)'
;MQHRNITGESFFCWDGDVLIVNILGKPSARSDAIGEPQGNQLRVSVKAKPENGRATDYMVKFLAPLFGVRVTDIEVVFGQENVNKQLRIKAPQKLPAVFGAAPPPAAPGPAAPRRAR
;
A
#
# COMPACT_ATOMS: atom_id res chain seq x y z
N MET A 1 -25.38 -3.70 -10.14
CA MET A 1 -24.06 -3.63 -10.81
C MET A 1 -23.04 -4.14 -9.81
N GLN A 2 -22.40 -5.28 -10.09
CA GLN A 2 -21.48 -5.90 -9.15
C GLN A 2 -20.23 -5.01 -9.06
N HIS A 3 -20.00 -4.41 -7.89
CA HIS A 3 -18.70 -3.84 -7.55
C HIS A 3 -17.76 -5.03 -7.45
N ARG A 4 -17.23 -5.48 -8.59
CA ARG A 4 -16.21 -6.52 -8.65
C ARG A 4 -15.08 -6.01 -7.78
N ASN A 5 -14.86 -6.62 -6.62
CA ASN A 5 -13.60 -6.51 -5.92
C ASN A 5 -12.53 -6.86 -6.95
N ILE A 6 -11.85 -5.85 -7.49
CA ILE A 6 -10.82 -6.03 -8.52
C ILE A 6 -9.69 -6.94 -8.00
N THR A 7 -9.58 -7.03 -6.67
CA THR A 7 -8.66 -7.85 -5.91
C THR A 7 -9.14 -9.29 -5.64
N GLY A 8 -10.40 -9.66 -5.92
CA GLY A 8 -10.90 -11.02 -5.69
C GLY A 8 -10.70 -11.51 -4.25
N GLU A 9 -9.99 -12.63 -4.08
CA GLU A 9 -9.56 -13.23 -2.79
C GLU A 9 -8.19 -12.71 -2.30
N SER A 10 -7.56 -11.80 -3.04
CA SER A 10 -6.28 -11.19 -2.69
C SER A 10 -6.48 -9.84 -2.01
N PHE A 11 -5.47 -9.40 -1.27
CA PHE A 11 -5.43 -8.07 -0.65
C PHE A 11 -4.81 -6.99 -1.54
N PHE A 12 -4.31 -7.37 -2.72
CA PHE A 12 -3.73 -6.46 -3.70
C PHE A 12 -4.07 -6.91 -5.12
N CYS A 13 -3.99 -5.97 -6.07
CA CYS A 13 -4.16 -6.20 -7.49
C CYS A 13 -3.36 -5.18 -8.29
N TRP A 14 -2.97 -5.54 -9.50
CA TRP A 14 -2.29 -4.66 -10.43
C TRP A 14 -3.28 -4.09 -11.44
N ASP A 15 -3.31 -2.76 -11.54
CA ASP A 15 -4.07 -1.97 -12.49
C ASP A 15 -3.07 -1.30 -13.43
N GLY A 16 -2.59 -2.07 -14.42
CA GLY A 16 -1.47 -1.67 -15.27
C GLY A 16 -0.19 -1.51 -14.45
N ASP A 17 0.30 -0.26 -14.34
CA ASP A 17 1.50 0.11 -13.57
C ASP A 17 1.17 0.52 -12.12
N VAL A 18 -0.11 0.55 -11.75
CA VAL A 18 -0.57 0.95 -10.42
C VAL A 18 -0.91 -0.28 -9.59
N LEU A 19 -0.23 -0.45 -8.45
CA LEU A 19 -0.54 -1.46 -7.47
C LEU A 19 -1.65 -0.94 -6.54
N ILE A 20 -2.81 -1.58 -6.60
CA ILE A 20 -3.94 -1.33 -5.70
C ILE A 20 -3.83 -2.28 -4.51
N VAL A 21 -3.77 -1.75 -3.29
CA VAL A 21 -3.66 -2.53 -2.05
C VAL A 21 -4.77 -2.15 -1.08
N ASN A 22 -5.48 -3.14 -0.58
CA ASN A 22 -6.43 -2.99 0.50
C ASN A 22 -5.70 -3.21 1.83
N ILE A 23 -5.73 -2.20 2.69
CA ILE A 23 -5.05 -2.20 3.97
C ILE A 23 -6.07 -2.12 5.10
N LEU A 24 -5.87 -2.97 6.10
CA LEU A 24 -6.52 -2.88 7.39
C LEU A 24 -5.58 -2.17 8.36
N GLY A 25 -5.74 -0.85 8.47
CA GLY A 25 -4.99 0.02 9.34
C GLY A 25 -5.37 -0.20 10.81
N LYS A 26 -4.38 -0.56 11.63
CA LYS A 26 -4.49 -0.64 13.08
C LYS A 26 -3.73 0.53 13.70
N PRO A 27 -4.40 1.66 13.98
CA PRO A 27 -3.78 2.79 14.66
C PRO A 27 -3.50 2.45 16.12
N SER A 28 -2.70 3.29 16.79
CA SER A 28 -2.29 3.09 18.19
C SER A 28 -1.61 1.73 18.46
N ALA A 29 -0.87 1.22 17.48
CA ALA A 29 -0.08 0.01 17.65
C ALA A 29 1.21 0.27 18.43
N ARG A 30 1.79 -0.80 18.99
CA ARG A 30 3.06 -0.71 19.72
C ARG A 30 4.25 -0.37 18.83
N SER A 31 4.20 -0.78 17.56
CA SER A 31 5.25 -0.60 16.54
C SER A 31 4.65 -0.55 15.14
N ASP A 32 5.35 0.15 14.25
CA ASP A 32 5.02 0.23 12.83
C ASP A 32 5.45 -1.05 12.13
N ALA A 33 4.49 -1.84 11.66
CA ALA A 33 4.77 -3.12 11.03
C ALA A 33 3.67 -3.50 10.03
N ILE A 34 4.09 -4.10 8.92
CA ILE A 34 3.17 -4.83 8.04
C ILE A 34 2.97 -6.21 8.67
N GLY A 35 1.73 -6.52 9.02
CA GLY A 35 1.32 -7.82 9.52
C GLY A 35 0.92 -8.77 8.40
N GLU A 36 0.25 -9.85 8.77
CA GLU A 36 -0.23 -10.86 7.82
C GLU A 36 -1.48 -10.36 7.07
N PRO A 37 -1.62 -10.75 5.79
CA PRO A 37 -2.87 -10.54 5.07
C PRO A 37 -3.99 -11.36 5.70
N GLN A 38 -5.11 -10.71 5.97
CA GLN A 38 -6.31 -11.31 6.53
C GLN A 38 -7.41 -11.29 5.46
N GLY A 39 -7.56 -12.40 4.73
CA GLY A 39 -8.45 -12.49 3.57
C GLY A 39 -8.02 -11.48 2.49
N ASN A 40 -8.88 -10.49 2.24
CA ASN A 40 -8.70 -9.53 1.15
C ASN A 40 -8.05 -8.21 1.62
N GLN A 41 -7.42 -8.20 2.79
CA GLN A 41 -6.85 -6.99 3.38
C GLN A 41 -5.51 -7.25 4.06
N LEU A 42 -4.56 -6.34 3.89
CA LEU A 42 -3.26 -6.39 4.53
C LEU A 42 -3.30 -5.67 5.87
N ARG A 43 -3.01 -6.36 6.98
CA ARG A 43 -2.90 -5.68 8.27
C ARG A 43 -1.68 -4.78 8.30
N VAL A 44 -1.89 -3.50 8.59
CA VAL A 44 -0.79 -2.56 8.82
C VAL A 44 -0.99 -1.89 10.16
N SER A 45 -0.06 -2.16 11.06
CA SER A 45 -0.03 -1.57 12.39
C SER A 45 0.82 -0.32 12.35
N VAL A 46 0.28 0.79 12.84
CA VAL A 46 1.02 2.05 12.95
C VAL A 46 0.90 2.62 14.37
N LYS A 47 1.99 3.18 14.88
CA LYS A 47 2.04 3.90 16.16
C LYS A 47 1.22 5.19 16.13
N ALA A 48 0.95 5.71 14.94
CA ALA A 48 0.16 6.93 14.77
C ALA A 48 -1.23 6.79 15.39
N LYS A 49 -1.65 7.84 16.11
CA LYS A 49 -3.00 7.96 16.66
C LYS A 49 -4.01 8.25 15.54
N PRO A 50 -5.27 7.79 15.64
CA PRO A 50 -6.31 8.05 14.65
C PRO A 50 -6.88 9.47 14.79
N GLU A 51 -6.01 10.49 14.78
CA GLU A 51 -6.41 11.89 14.93
C GLU A 51 -6.40 12.59 13.57
N ASN A 52 -7.60 12.93 13.07
CA ASN A 52 -7.82 13.86 11.95
C ASN A 52 -6.97 13.56 10.69
N GLY A 53 -6.92 12.30 10.26
CA GLY A 53 -6.20 11.87 9.05
C GLY A 53 -4.67 11.70 9.20
N ARG A 54 -4.07 12.05 10.36
CA ARG A 54 -2.62 11.91 10.59
C ARG A 54 -2.13 10.45 10.54
N ALA A 55 -2.98 9.50 10.93
CA ALA A 55 -2.66 8.07 10.82
C ALA A 55 -2.44 7.65 9.36
N THR A 56 -3.21 8.23 8.43
CA THR A 56 -3.10 7.92 7.00
C THR A 56 -1.79 8.49 6.44
N ASP A 57 -1.49 9.76 6.69
CA ASP A 57 -0.23 10.39 6.25
C ASP A 57 1.00 9.65 6.80
N TYR A 58 0.96 9.30 8.09
CA TYR A 58 2.02 8.51 8.72
C TYR A 58 2.15 7.13 8.08
N MET A 59 1.04 6.44 7.81
CA MET A 59 1.05 5.14 7.15
C MET A 59 1.63 5.23 5.74
N VAL A 60 1.27 6.25 4.95
CA VAL A 60 1.83 6.44 3.61
C VAL A 60 3.34 6.69 3.70
N LYS A 61 3.81 7.51 4.65
CA LYS A 61 5.24 7.73 4.91
C LYS A 61 5.98 6.46 5.31
N PHE A 62 5.33 5.57 6.07
CA PHE A 62 5.88 4.28 6.45
C PHE A 62 5.98 3.31 5.26
N LEU A 63 4.97 3.29 4.38
CA LEU A 63 4.91 2.38 3.24
C LEU A 63 5.80 2.83 2.06
N ALA A 64 5.91 4.13 1.79
CA ALA A 64 6.72 4.68 0.70
C ALA A 64 8.13 4.04 0.55
N PRO A 65 8.99 4.00 1.59
CA PRO A 65 10.30 3.38 1.48
C PRO A 65 10.26 1.86 1.32
N LEU A 66 9.21 1.18 1.80
CA LEU A 66 9.05 -0.28 1.67
C LEU A 66 8.77 -0.68 0.22
N PHE A 67 8.02 0.17 -0.51
CA PHE A 67 7.76 -0.03 -1.94
C PHE A 67 8.79 0.66 -2.84
N GLY A 68 9.74 1.41 -2.29
CA GLY A 68 10.72 2.16 -3.06
C GLY A 68 10.10 3.30 -3.89
N VAL A 69 8.97 3.84 -3.46
CA VAL A 69 8.25 4.95 -4.11
C VAL A 69 8.25 6.18 -3.21
N ARG A 70 7.81 7.32 -3.75
CA ARG A 70 7.59 8.52 -2.93
C ARG A 70 6.19 8.50 -2.34
N VAL A 71 6.01 9.25 -1.26
CA VAL A 71 4.70 9.47 -0.62
C VAL A 71 3.68 10.02 -1.63
N THR A 72 4.12 10.86 -2.58
CA THR A 72 3.29 11.43 -3.65
C THR A 72 2.83 10.40 -4.69
N ASP A 73 3.56 9.30 -4.84
CA ASP A 73 3.23 8.21 -5.76
C ASP A 73 2.22 7.22 -5.13
N ILE A 74 1.95 7.38 -3.82
CA ILE A 74 0.95 6.63 -3.09
C ILE A 74 -0.30 7.51 -2.90
N GLU A 75 -1.39 7.06 -3.50
CA GLU A 75 -2.66 7.75 -3.48
C GLU A 75 -3.66 6.98 -2.62
N VAL A 76 -4.32 7.66 -1.68
CA VAL A 76 -5.33 7.05 -0.82
C VAL A 76 -6.68 7.20 -1.52
N VAL A 77 -7.18 6.12 -2.11
CA VAL A 77 -8.44 6.12 -2.87
C VAL A 77 -9.64 6.17 -1.93
N PHE A 78 -9.54 5.47 -0.79
CA PHE A 78 -10.65 5.34 0.15
C PHE A 78 -10.17 5.09 1.58
N GLY A 79 -11.00 5.48 2.55
CA GLY A 79 -10.82 5.11 3.95
C GLY A 79 -9.98 6.08 4.77
N GLN A 80 -9.88 7.36 4.44
CA GLN A 80 -9.12 8.33 5.25
C GLN A 80 -9.51 8.29 6.74
N GLU A 81 -10.78 8.09 7.04
CA GLU A 81 -11.34 8.01 8.40
C GLU A 81 -11.66 6.57 8.87
N ASN A 82 -11.45 5.57 8.02
CA ASN A 82 -11.75 4.17 8.33
C ASN A 82 -10.45 3.36 8.53
N VAL A 83 -10.53 2.27 9.29
CA VAL A 83 -9.45 1.27 9.39
C VAL A 83 -9.26 0.55 8.07
N ASN A 84 -10.33 0.38 7.30
CA ASN A 84 -10.28 -0.17 5.94
C ASN A 84 -9.87 0.92 4.96
N LYS A 85 -8.68 0.80 4.39
CA LYS A 85 -8.07 1.78 3.49
C LYS A 85 -7.75 1.12 2.16
N GLN A 86 -7.89 1.86 1.07
CA GLN A 86 -7.40 1.43 -0.24
C GLN A 86 -6.33 2.40 -0.72
N LEU A 87 -5.14 1.86 -1.00
CA LEU A 87 -4.00 2.59 -1.52
C LEU A 87 -3.77 2.22 -2.98
N ARG A 88 -3.39 3.22 -3.76
CA ARG A 88 -2.90 3.11 -5.13
C ARG A 88 -1.46 3.54 -5.17
N ILE A 89 -0.56 2.61 -5.45
CA ILE A 89 0.87 2.83 -5.48
C ILE A 89 1.31 2.81 -6.94
N LYS A 90 1.75 3.94 -7.47
CA LYS A 90 2.23 4.05 -8.86
C LYS A 90 3.68 3.58 -8.94
N ALA A 91 4.00 2.71 -9.91
CA ALA A 91 5.34 2.21 -10.17
C ALA A 91 6.13 1.72 -8.93
N PRO A 92 5.62 0.77 -8.11
CA PRO A 92 6.37 0.26 -6.97
C PRO A 92 7.65 -0.45 -7.43
N GLN A 93 8.79 0.04 -6.94
CA GLN A 93 10.13 -0.47 -7.28
C GLN A 93 10.55 -1.67 -6.42
N LYS A 94 9.94 -1.80 -5.24
CA LYS A 94 10.16 -2.89 -4.29
C LYS A 94 8.81 -3.43 -3.85
N LEU A 95 8.77 -4.74 -3.60
CA LEU A 95 7.61 -5.40 -3.02
C LEU A 95 8.07 -6.12 -1.75
N PRO A 96 7.47 -5.80 -0.58
CA PRO A 96 7.73 -6.54 0.64
C PRO A 96 7.34 -8.01 0.48
N ALA A 97 8.02 -8.92 1.18
CA ALA A 97 7.79 -10.37 1.07
C ALA A 97 6.32 -10.80 1.29
N VAL A 98 5.54 -10.02 2.05
CA VAL A 98 4.11 -10.25 2.29
C VAL A 98 3.26 -10.24 1.01
N PHE A 99 3.67 -9.51 -0.04
CA PHE A 99 2.98 -9.46 -1.33
C PHE A 99 3.21 -10.72 -2.17
N GLY A 100 4.09 -11.63 -1.72
CA GLY A 100 4.51 -12.78 -2.49
C GLY A 100 5.33 -12.39 -3.72
N ALA A 101 5.86 -13.40 -4.42
CA ALA A 101 6.62 -13.22 -5.65
C ALA A 101 5.71 -12.91 -6.86
N ALA A 102 4.64 -12.11 -6.68
CA ALA A 102 3.77 -11.70 -7.78
C ALA A 102 4.48 -10.59 -8.57
N PRO A 103 5.06 -10.89 -9.76
CA PRO A 103 5.69 -9.86 -10.55
C PRO A 103 4.62 -8.94 -11.14
N PRO A 104 4.91 -7.65 -11.36
CA PRO A 104 4.04 -6.77 -12.13
C PRO A 104 3.73 -7.40 -13.50
N PRO A 105 2.45 -7.42 -13.95
CA PRO A 105 2.05 -8.12 -15.18
C PRO A 105 2.60 -7.52 -16.48
N ALA A 106 3.25 -6.36 -16.44
CA ALA A 106 4.06 -5.83 -17.53
C ALA A 106 5.04 -4.81 -16.94
N ALA A 107 6.28 -5.20 -16.68
CA ALA A 107 7.32 -4.24 -16.33
C ALA A 107 7.76 -3.51 -17.61
N PRO A 108 7.57 -2.17 -17.76
CA PRO A 108 8.54 -1.39 -18.50
C PRO A 108 9.84 -1.43 -17.68
N GLY A 109 10.99 -1.52 -18.36
CA GLY A 109 12.30 -1.73 -17.75
C GLY A 109 12.61 -0.79 -16.57
N PRO A 110 13.60 -1.16 -15.73
CA PRO A 110 13.86 -0.52 -14.46
C PRO A 110 14.16 0.97 -14.67
N ALA A 111 13.19 1.83 -14.35
CA ALA A 111 13.43 3.26 -14.20
C ALA A 111 14.17 3.47 -12.88
N ALA A 112 15.46 3.12 -12.87
CA ALA A 112 16.37 3.51 -11.81
C ALA A 112 16.36 5.04 -11.72
N PRO A 113 16.08 5.65 -10.55
CA PRO A 113 16.39 7.05 -10.38
C PRO A 113 17.92 7.16 -10.36
N ARG A 114 18.45 7.64 -11.49
CA ARG A 114 19.76 8.29 -11.58
C ARG A 114 19.86 9.26 -10.40
N ARG A 115 20.53 8.87 -9.32
CA ARG A 115 21.09 9.82 -8.37
C ARG A 115 22.29 10.45 -9.08
N ALA A 116 22.00 11.56 -9.77
CA ALA A 116 23.03 12.49 -10.20
C ALA A 116 23.52 13.26 -8.96
N ARG A 117 24.83 13.10 -8.72
CA ARG A 117 25.80 14.05 -8.16
C ARG A 117 25.59 14.65 -6.77
#